data_AF-A0A534V7T1-F1
#
_entry.id   AF-A0A534V7T1-F1
#
_cell.length_a   1.000
_cell.length_b   1.000
_cell.length_c   1.000
_cell.angle_alpha   90.00
_cell.angle_beta   90.00
_cell.angle_gamma   90.00
#
_symmetry.space_group_name_H-M   'P 1'
#
loop_
_entity.id
_entity.type
_entity.pdbx_description
1 polymer ?
#
loop_
_entity_poly.entity_id
_entity_poly.type
_entity_poly.pdbx_seq_one_letter_code
_entity_poly.pdbx_strand_id
1 'polypeptide(L)'
;PKLCQGCLHYGQCTSAKHGRKIIRLALEELKEKLEVQYEASKEIYGRRKERAELPFGHIKSNLKTIGFLLRGKVGVNAETSLLATCFNLARMITILGVSSLIEKLTALRIPVMA
;
A
#
# COMPACT_ATOMS: atom_id res chain seq x y z
N PRO A 1 28.98 -4.66 31.47
CA PRO A 1 29.43 -3.45 32.19
C PRO A 1 30.96 -3.28 32.25
N LYS A 2 31.70 -4.20 32.90
CA LYS A 2 33.16 -4.08 33.10
C LYS A 2 33.95 -3.99 31.79
N LEU A 3 33.61 -4.83 30.79
CA LEU A 3 34.19 -4.78 29.44
C LEU A 3 33.99 -3.42 28.74
N CYS A 4 32.83 -2.79 28.92
CA CYS A 4 32.54 -1.50 28.29
C CYS A 4 33.27 -0.35 29.00
N GLN A 5 33.43 -0.42 30.33
CA GLN A 5 34.12 0.60 31.13
C GLN A 5 35.64 0.55 30.93
N GLY A 6 36.21 -0.62 30.65
CA GLY A 6 37.62 -0.79 30.31
C GLY A 6 37.97 -0.54 28.83
N CYS A 7 36.98 -0.16 28.01
CA CYS A 7 37.19 0.12 26.60
C CYS A 7 37.79 1.52 26.41
N LEU A 8 38.79 1.66 25.52
CA LEU A 8 39.41 2.94 25.15
C LEU A 8 38.38 3.98 24.64
N HIS A 9 37.27 3.51 24.08
CA HIS A 9 36.18 4.36 23.55
C HIS A 9 35.07 4.64 24.58
N TYR A 10 35.23 4.24 25.85
CA TYR A 10 34.29 4.60 26.90
C TYR A 10 34.28 6.13 27.11
N GLY A 11 33.10 6.73 27.17
CA GLY A 11 32.94 8.19 27.13
C GLY A 11 32.71 8.77 25.73
N GLN A 12 33.20 8.11 24.67
CA GLN A 12 32.87 8.48 23.28
C GLN A 12 31.63 7.73 22.77
N CYS A 13 31.58 6.40 22.96
CA CYS A 13 30.50 5.57 22.44
C CYS A 13 29.29 5.42 23.39
N THR A 14 29.48 5.69 24.69
CA THR A 14 28.44 5.69 25.73
C THR A 14 28.98 6.31 27.03
N SER A 15 28.09 6.95 27.80
CA SER A 15 28.34 7.41 29.18
C SER A 15 27.55 6.61 30.23
N ALA A 16 26.84 5.56 29.81
CA ALA A 16 25.97 4.80 30.70
C ALA A 16 26.78 3.94 31.68
N LYS A 17 26.42 4.01 32.97
CA LYS A 17 27.08 3.25 34.07
C LYS A 17 27.11 1.74 33.85
N HIS A 18 26.12 1.18 33.15
CA HIS A 18 26.04 -0.25 32.87
C HIS A 18 26.70 -0.66 31.53
N GLY A 19 27.30 0.29 30.81
CA GLY A 19 27.85 0.11 29.48
C GLY A 19 26.82 0.34 28.36
N ARG A 20 27.28 0.27 27.11
CA ARG A 20 26.43 0.44 25.93
C ARG A 20 25.46 -0.75 25.82
N LYS A 21 24.17 -0.45 25.67
CA LYS A 21 23.16 -1.45 25.30
C LYS A 21 22.86 -1.28 23.81
N ILE A 22 22.93 -2.37 23.07
CA ILE A 22 22.47 -2.42 21.68
C ILE A 22 21.21 -3.29 21.70
N ILE A 23 20.08 -2.68 21.38
CA ILE A 23 18.81 -3.37 21.25
C ILE A 23 18.60 -3.59 19.76
N ARG A 24 18.47 -4.85 19.37
CA ARG A 24 18.12 -5.25 18.00
C ARG A 24 16.79 -5.97 18.04
N LEU A 25 15.94 -5.74 17.04
CA LEU A 25 14.73 -6.52 16.88
C LEU A 25 15.10 -7.96 16.51
N ALA A 26 14.24 -8.91 16.86
CA ALA A 26 14.43 -10.32 16.52
C ALA A 26 14.59 -10.56 15.00
N LEU A 27 14.03 -9.65 14.18
CA LEU A 27 14.06 -9.71 12.72
C LEU A 27 14.77 -8.49 12.11
N GLU A 28 15.74 -7.89 12.81
CA GLU A 28 16.44 -6.70 12.32
C GLU A 28 17.12 -6.96 10.95
N GLU A 29 17.72 -8.13 10.76
CA GLU A 29 18.34 -8.49 9.48
C GLU A 29 17.33 -8.55 8.31
N LEU A 30 16.09 -8.97 8.58
CA LEU A 30 15.03 -8.96 7.57
C LEU A 30 14.63 -7.53 7.23
N LYS A 31 14.50 -6.67 8.25
CA LYS A 31 14.21 -5.25 8.07
C LYS A 31 15.30 -4.56 7.24
N GLU A 32 16.58 -4.77 7.58
CA GLU A 32 17.71 -4.21 6.82
C GLU A 32 17.68 -4.66 5.35
N LYS A 33 17.36 -5.94 5.07
CA LYS A 33 17.16 -6.43 3.68
C LYS A 33 16.01 -5.74 2.96
N LEU A 34 14.87 -5.55 3.63
CA LEU A 34 13.71 -4.86 3.06
C LEU A 34 14.00 -3.39 2.81
N GLU A 35 14.76 -2.72 3.67
CA GLU A 35 15.18 -1.33 3.49
C GLU A 35 16.05 -1.17 2.24
N VAL A 36 17.03 -2.06 2.05
CA VAL A 36 17.87 -2.07 0.84
C VAL A 36 17.01 -2.28 -0.42
N GLN A 37 16.06 -3.22 -0.38
CA GLN A 37 15.14 -3.45 -1.50
C GLN A 37 14.23 -2.25 -1.77
N TYR A 38 13.73 -1.61 -0.73
CA TYR A 38 12.88 -0.42 -0.82
C TYR A 38 13.63 0.75 -1.46
N GLU A 39 14.86 1.01 -1.02
CA GLU A 39 15.73 2.05 -1.57
C GLU A 39 15.99 1.83 -3.07
N ALA A 40 16.26 0.58 -3.48
CA ALA A 40 16.42 0.22 -4.88
C ALA A 40 15.13 0.31 -5.71
N SER A 41 13.95 0.32 -5.07
CA SER A 41 12.64 0.23 -5.73
C SER A 41 11.79 1.49 -5.60
N LYS A 42 12.38 2.63 -5.19
CA LYS A 42 11.63 3.89 -4.91
C LYS A 42 10.72 4.33 -6.05
N GLU A 43 11.16 4.18 -7.28
CA GLU A 43 10.36 4.55 -8.46
C GLU A 43 9.08 3.70 -8.58
N ILE A 44 9.18 2.40 -8.33
CA ILE A 44 8.04 1.47 -8.35
C ILE A 44 7.03 1.86 -7.27
N TYR A 45 7.52 2.18 -6.06
CA TYR A 45 6.69 2.63 -4.95
C TYR A 45 6.01 3.97 -5.27
N GLY A 46 6.71 4.90 -5.93
CA GLY A 46 6.12 6.16 -6.42
C GLY A 46 4.92 5.90 -7.35
N ARG A 47 5.10 5.04 -8.36
CA ARG A 47 4.00 4.66 -9.28
C ARG A 47 2.85 3.94 -8.56
N ARG A 48 3.16 3.14 -7.52
CA ARG A 48 2.14 2.40 -6.75
C ARG A 48 1.18 3.35 -6.03
N LYS A 49 1.70 4.43 -5.46
CA LYS A 49 0.90 5.48 -4.80
C LYS A 49 -0.15 6.08 -5.73
N GLU A 50 0.23 6.32 -6.99
CA GLU A 50 -0.66 6.92 -7.99
C GLU A 50 -1.69 5.93 -8.54
N ARG A 51 -1.30 4.67 -8.74
CA ARG A 51 -2.12 3.67 -9.46
C ARG A 51 -2.90 2.75 -8.55
N ALA A 52 -2.23 2.11 -7.59
CA ALA A 52 -2.81 1.02 -6.82
C ALA A 52 -3.42 1.49 -5.49
N GLU A 53 -2.78 2.44 -4.81
CA GLU A 53 -3.21 2.84 -3.47
C GLU A 53 -4.52 3.62 -3.48
N LEU A 54 -4.76 4.43 -4.51
CA LEU A 54 -6.01 5.17 -4.68
C LEU A 54 -7.25 4.25 -4.75
N PRO A 55 -7.32 3.22 -5.62
CA PRO A 55 -8.42 2.26 -5.63
C PRO A 55 -8.66 1.61 -4.26
N PHE A 56 -7.60 1.14 -3.60
CA PHE A 56 -7.73 0.48 -2.30
C PHE A 56 -8.21 1.45 -1.21
N GLY A 57 -7.69 2.68 -1.18
CA GLY A 57 -8.15 3.72 -0.25
C GLY A 57 -9.61 4.07 -0.47
N HIS A 58 -10.03 4.23 -1.73
CA HIS A 58 -11.43 4.53 -2.03
C HIS A 58 -12.37 3.39 -1.61
N ILE A 59 -12.05 2.14 -1.97
CA ILE A 59 -12.88 0.98 -1.63
C ILE A 59 -12.94 0.77 -0.11
N LYS A 60 -11.79 0.78 0.57
CA LYS A 60 -11.75 0.47 2.01
C LYS A 60 -12.23 1.63 2.88
N SER A 61 -11.82 2.86 2.58
CA SER A 61 -12.10 4.03 3.44
C SER A 61 -13.37 4.77 3.02
N ASN A 62 -13.55 5.06 1.73
CA ASN A 62 -14.71 5.86 1.29
C ASN A 62 -15.98 5.00 1.19
N LEU A 63 -15.88 3.82 0.58
CA LEU A 63 -17.00 2.86 0.52
C LEU A 63 -17.14 2.00 1.79
N LYS A 64 -16.22 2.17 2.75
CA LYS A 64 -16.21 1.47 4.05
C LYS A 64 -16.29 -0.06 3.91
N THR A 65 -15.68 -0.62 2.87
CA THR A 65 -15.60 -2.08 2.69
C THR A 65 -14.61 -2.67 3.70
N ILE A 66 -15.11 -3.00 4.88
CA ILE A 66 -14.35 -3.59 5.99
C ILE A 66 -14.36 -5.12 5.99
N GLY A 67 -15.18 -5.75 5.15
CA GLY A 67 -15.28 -7.19 5.00
C GLY A 67 -16.13 -7.57 3.79
N PHE A 68 -16.05 -8.84 3.37
CA PHE A 68 -16.89 -9.41 2.32
C PHE A 68 -18.20 -9.94 2.92
N LEU A 69 -19.29 -9.83 2.17
CA LEU A 69 -20.61 -10.34 2.60
C LEU A 69 -20.77 -11.81 2.21
N LEU A 70 -20.27 -12.17 1.04
CA LEU A 70 -20.29 -13.50 0.47
C LEU A 70 -19.05 -14.30 0.89
N ARG A 71 -19.21 -15.62 0.87
CA ARG A 71 -18.15 -16.59 1.17
C ARG A 71 -17.72 -17.32 -0.09
N GLY A 72 -16.49 -17.83 -0.05
CA GLY A 72 -15.89 -18.55 -1.17
C GLY A 72 -15.39 -17.62 -2.28
N LYS A 73 -14.43 -18.12 -3.06
CA LYS A 73 -13.70 -17.33 -4.06
C LYS A 73 -14.63 -16.69 -5.10
N VAL A 74 -15.66 -17.40 -5.55
CA VAL A 74 -16.60 -16.91 -6.57
C VAL A 74 -17.38 -15.70 -6.05
N GLY A 75 -17.95 -15.78 -4.85
CA GLY A 75 -18.71 -14.68 -4.25
C GLY A 75 -17.83 -13.47 -3.94
N VAL A 76 -16.66 -13.70 -3.35
CA VAL A 76 -15.68 -12.63 -3.06
C VAL A 76 -15.21 -11.93 -4.34
N ASN A 77 -15.00 -12.69 -5.42
CA ASN A 77 -14.64 -12.11 -6.71
C ASN A 77 -15.78 -11.25 -7.28
N ALA A 78 -17.03 -11.71 -7.19
CA ALA A 78 -18.18 -10.92 -7.66
C ALA A 78 -18.28 -9.57 -6.92
N GLU A 79 -18.13 -9.58 -5.59
CA GLU A 79 -18.10 -8.35 -4.79
C GLU A 79 -16.92 -7.44 -5.18
N THR A 80 -15.74 -8.01 -5.34
CA THR A 80 -14.54 -7.25 -5.71
C THR A 80 -14.70 -6.62 -7.10
N SER A 81 -15.26 -7.35 -8.06
CA SER A 81 -15.57 -6.84 -9.41
C SER A 81 -16.57 -5.70 -9.38
N LEU A 82 -17.61 -5.79 -8.54
CA LEU A 82 -18.58 -4.71 -8.37
C LEU A 82 -17.91 -3.46 -7.77
N LEU A 83 -17.14 -3.61 -6.70
CA LEU A 83 -16.42 -2.51 -6.05
C LEU A 83 -15.43 -1.82 -7.00
N ALA A 84 -14.67 -2.61 -7.78
CA ALA A 84 -13.75 -2.08 -8.78
C ALA A 84 -14.49 -1.32 -9.89
N THR A 85 -15.64 -1.83 -10.34
CA THR A 85 -16.48 -1.16 -11.33
C THR A 85 -17.02 0.17 -10.81
N CYS A 86 -17.55 0.19 -9.58
CA CYS A 86 -18.02 1.41 -8.93
C CYS A 86 -16.90 2.45 -8.78
N PHE A 87 -15.70 2.03 -8.36
CA PHE A 87 -14.53 2.91 -8.29
C PHE A 87 -14.19 3.51 -9.67
N ASN A 88 -14.13 2.68 -10.71
CA ASN A 88 -13.82 3.13 -12.06
C ASN A 88 -14.85 4.16 -12.54
N LEU A 89 -16.14 3.90 -12.36
CA LEU A 89 -17.20 4.84 -12.72
C LEU A 89 -17.09 6.16 -11.96
N ALA A 90 -16.93 6.11 -10.63
CA ALA A 90 -16.75 7.31 -9.82
C ALA A 90 -15.52 8.12 -10.26
N ARG A 91 -14.41 7.43 -10.59
CA ARG A 91 -13.18 8.08 -11.04
C ARG A 91 -13.33 8.68 -12.44
N MET A 92 -13.97 7.97 -13.37
CA MET A 92 -14.27 8.47 -14.72
C MET A 92 -15.18 9.69 -14.66
N ILE A 93 -16.22 9.68 -13.82
CA ILE A 93 -17.09 10.85 -13.59
C ILE A 93 -16.26 12.02 -13.07
N THR A 94 -15.34 11.80 -12.14
CA THR A 94 -14.49 12.86 -11.58
C THR A 94 -13.55 13.47 -12.63
N ILE A 95 -13.02 12.67 -13.55
CA ILE A 95 -12.06 13.12 -14.57
C ILE A 95 -12.76 13.75 -15.78
N LEU A 96 -13.85 13.13 -16.25
CA LEU A 96 -14.49 13.48 -17.53
C LEU A 96 -15.76 14.32 -17.34
N GLY A 97 -16.38 14.27 -16.15
CA GLY A 97 -17.74 14.75 -15.94
C GLY A 97 -18.80 13.76 -16.45
N VAL A 98 -20.02 13.88 -15.92
CA VAL A 98 -21.13 12.95 -16.22
C VAL A 98 -21.50 12.99 -17.72
N SER A 99 -21.70 14.17 -18.29
CA SER A 99 -22.15 14.31 -19.68
C SER A 99 -21.15 13.73 -20.68
N SER A 100 -19.86 14.04 -20.54
CA SER A 100 -18.81 13.52 -21.43
C SER A 100 -18.66 12.00 -21.29
N LEU A 101 -18.82 11.47 -20.07
CA LEU A 101 -18.79 10.03 -19.86
C LEU A 101 -19.94 9.32 -20.60
N ILE A 102 -21.16 9.83 -20.48
CA ILE A 102 -22.34 9.27 -21.17
C ILE A 102 -22.16 9.31 -22.68
N GLU A 103 -21.68 10.44 -23.21
CA GLU A 103 -21.41 10.60 -24.64
C GLU A 103 -20.41 9.54 -25.14
N LYS A 104 -19.27 9.39 -24.44
CA LYS A 104 -18.23 8.40 -24.80
C LYS A 104 -18.75 6.97 -24.72
N LEU A 105 -19.48 6.61 -23.67
CA LEU A 105 -20.04 5.26 -23.53
C LEU A 105 -21.09 4.96 -24.62
N THR A 106 -21.89 5.95 -25.01
CA THR A 106 -22.89 5.80 -26.08
C THR A 106 -22.23 5.71 -27.45
N ALA A 107 -21.12 6.43 -27.68
CA ALA A 107 -20.33 6.32 -28.90
C ALA A 107 -19.58 4.99 -29.02
N LEU A 108 -19.19 4.39 -27.89
CA LEU A 108 -18.55 3.07 -27.79
C LEU A 108 -19.51 1.90 -28.06
N ARG A 109 -20.71 2.13 -28.63
CA ARG A 109 -21.69 1.09 -28.95
C ARG A 109 -21.12 0.16 -30.03
N ILE A 110 -20.26 -0.76 -29.61
CA ILE A 110 -19.96 -2.01 -30.28
C ILE A 110 -21.32 -2.72 -30.42
N PRO A 111 -21.71 -3.20 -31.61
CA PRO A 111 -22.88 -4.06 -31.71
C PRO A 111 -22.62 -5.23 -30.76
N VAL A 112 -23.35 -5.26 -29.65
CA VAL A 112 -23.36 -6.41 -28.76
C VAL A 112 -23.73 -7.58 -29.66
N MET A 113 -22.76 -8.46 -29.92
CA MET A 113 -22.99 -9.65 -30.74
C MET A 113 -24.17 -10.38 -30.12
N ALA A 114 -25.13 -10.70 -31.00
CA ALA A 114 -26.34 -11.46 -30.71
C ALA A 114 -26.05 -12.77 -29.98
#